data_AF-A0A7J8P1K1-F1
#
_entry.id   AF-A0A7J8P1K1-F1
#
_cell.length_a   1.000
_cell.length_b   1.000
_cell.length_c   1.000
_cell.angle_alpha   90.00
_cell.angle_beta   90.00
_cell.angle_gamma   90.00
#
_symmetry.space_group_name_H-M   'P 1'
#
loop_
_entity.id
_entity.type
_entity.pdbx_description
1 polymer ?
#
loop_
_entity_poly.entity_id
_entity_poly.type
_entity_poly.pdbx_seq_one_letter_code
_entity_poly.pdbx_strand_id
1 'polypeptide(L)' 'MVVDFDQQDVNMSMVNGIPTIAFSDRIKDILFKEMELTVILKLLGRTIGYNVLQN' A
#
# COMPACT_ATOMS: atom_id res chain seq x y z
N MET A 1 10.31 -12.17 2.34
CA MET A 1 9.30 -12.31 3.41
C MET A 1 7.92 -12.16 2.78
N VAL A 2 6.94 -12.99 3.15
CA VAL A 2 5.53 -12.80 2.76
C VAL A 2 4.82 -12.24 3.99
N VAL A 3 4.09 -11.14 3.81
CA VAL A 3 3.36 -10.46 4.89
C VAL A 3 1.89 -10.53 4.54
N ASP A 4 1.12 -11.16 5.42
CA ASP A 4 -0.33 -11.16 5.31
C ASP A 4 -0.89 -9.86 5.87
N PHE A 5 -1.87 -9.30 5.16
CA PHE A 5 -2.53 -8.05 5.52
C PHE A 5 -3.87 -8.35 6.18
N ASP A 6 -4.11 -7.72 7.33
CA ASP A 6 -5.40 -7.73 8.00
C ASP A 6 -6.25 -6.52 7.56
N GLN A 7 -7.55 -6.51 7.89
CA GLN A 7 -8.44 -5.40 7.54
C GLN A 7 -7.99 -4.04 8.09
N GLN A 8 -7.23 -4.03 9.18
CA GLN A 8 -6.73 -2.82 9.83
C GLN A 8 -5.42 -2.30 9.19
N ASP A 9 -4.78 -3.10 8.34
CA ASP A 9 -3.50 -2.77 7.74
C ASP A 9 -3.60 -1.90 6.49
N VAL A 10 -4.77 -1.87 5.87
CA VAL A 10 -5.03 -1.12 4.63
C VAL A 10 -6.27 -0.27 4.81
N ASN A 11 -6.10 1.04 4.69
CA ASN A 11 -7.20 1.99 4.57
C ASN A 11 -7.29 2.48 3.12
N MET A 12 -8.45 2.29 2.50
CA MET A 12 -8.75 2.85 1.18
C MET A 12 -9.69 4.03 1.33
N SER A 13 -9.34 5.17 0.76
CA SER A 13 -10.13 6.39 0.82
C SER A 13 -10.04 7.18 -0.50
N MET A 14 -10.75 8.32 -0.55
CA MET A 14 -10.66 9.28 -1.64
C MET A 14 -10.14 10.59 -1.07
N VAL A 15 -8.97 11.04 -1.52
CA VAL A 15 -8.37 12.32 -1.11
C VAL A 15 -8.35 13.23 -2.34
N ASN A 16 -9.07 14.35 -2.29
CA ASN A 16 -9.18 15.30 -3.41
C ASN A 16 -9.62 14.65 -4.74
N GLY A 17 -10.50 13.64 -4.67
CA GLY A 17 -10.95 12.90 -5.86
C GLY A 17 -9.97 11.83 -6.37
N ILE A 18 -8.84 11.63 -5.67
CA ILE A 18 -7.82 10.64 -6.01
C ILE A 18 -7.98 9.43 -5.07
N PRO A 19 -8.18 8.21 -5.60
CA PRO A 19 -8.16 7.00 -4.79
C PRO A 19 -6.83 6.87 -4.08
N THR A 20 -6.87 6.78 -2.75
CA THR A 20 -5.68 6.75 -1.89
C THR A 20 -5.69 5.47 -1.07
N ILE A 21 -4.52 4.83 -0.96
CA ILE A 21 -4.30 3.65 -0.14
C ILE A 21 -3.28 4.04 0.92
N ALA A 22 -3.67 3.94 2.19
CA ALA A 22 -2.79 4.19 3.33
C ALA A 22 -2.57 2.89 4.10
N PHE A 23 -1.34 2.67 4.54
CA PHE A 23 -0.95 1.50 5.34
C PHE A 23 -0.93 1.81 6.84
N SER A 24 -1.17 0.80 7.67
CA SER A 24 -0.95 0.88 9.12
C SER A 24 0.52 1.10 9.44
N ASP A 25 0.82 1.60 10.64
CA ASP A 25 2.21 1.84 11.06
C ASP A 25 3.02 0.53 11.13
N ARG A 26 2.38 -0.59 11.52
CA ARG A 26 3.00 -1.93 11.46
C ARG A 26 3.52 -2.25 10.05
N ILE A 27 2.71 -2.01 9.02
CA ILE A 27 3.10 -2.27 7.64
C ILE A 27 4.18 -1.28 7.20
N LYS A 28 4.05 0.00 7.55
CA LYS A 28 5.08 1.00 7.23
C LYS A 28 6.43 0.62 7.81
N ASP A 29 6.49 0.16 9.06
CA ASP A 29 7.74 -0.25 9.70
C ASP A 29 8.38 -1.45 8.97
N ILE A 30 7.58 -2.41 8.52
CA ILE A 30 8.06 -3.52 7.70
C ILE A 30 8.56 -3.01 6.35
N LEU A 31 7.79 -2.16 5.68
CA LEU A 31 8.16 -1.59 4.38
C LEU A 31 9.45 -0.80 4.48
N PHE A 32 9.59 0.11 5.44
CA PHE A 32 10.80 0.93 5.61
C PHE A 32 12.03 0.08 5.95
N LYS A 33 11.85 -0.99 6.73
CA LYS A 33 12.95 -1.92 7.03
C LYS A 33 13.38 -2.71 5.79
N GLU A 34 12.45 -3.14 4.95
CA GLU A 34 12.74 -3.98 3.77
C GLU A 34 13.07 -3.15 2.51
N MET A 35 12.76 -1.85 2.50
CA MET A 35 13.05 -0.91 1.40
C MET A 35 14.55 -0.66 1.18
N GLU A 36 15.42 -1.04 2.11
CA GLU A 36 16.88 -1.05 1.89
C GLU A 36 17.28 -2.02 0.76
N LEU A 37 16.45 -3.02 0.47
CA LEU A 37 16.71 -4.02 -0.58
C LEU A 37 15.81 -3.82 -1.80
N THR A 38 14.50 -4.06 -1.68
CA THR A 38 13.43 -3.83 -2.68
C THR A 38 12.12 -4.41 -2.13
N VAL A 39 11.03 -3.64 -2.17
CA VAL A 39 9.68 -4.16 -1.85
C VAL A 39 8.84 -4.20 -3.12
N ILE A 40 8.25 -5.36 -3.42
CA ILE A 40 7.23 -5.50 -4.47
C ILE A 40 5.84 -5.51 -3.81
N LEU A 41 5.08 -4.44 -3.99
CA LEU A 41 3.69 -4.36 -3.55
C LEU A 41 2.75 -4.82 -4.67
N LYS A 42 2.01 -5.91 -4.45
CA LYS A 42 1.03 -6.43 -5.40
C LYS A 42 -0.38 -6.24 -4.87
N LEU A 43 -1.11 -5.29 -5.45
CA LEU A 43 -2.51 -5.03 -5.09
C LEU A 43 -3.43 -5.79 -6.06
N LEU A 44 -4.15 -6.78 -5.55
CA LEU A 44 -5.11 -7.60 -6.31
C LEU A 44 -6.51 -7.30 -5.79
N GLY A 45 -7.41 -6.87 -6.68
CA GLY A 45 -8.83 -6.74 -6.32
C GLY A 45 -9.62 -5.68 -7.06
N ARG A 46 -8.98 -4.70 -7.70
CA ARG A 46 -9.64 -3.66 -8.52
C ARG A 46 -8.67 -3.15 -9.59
N THR A 47 -9.20 -2.66 -10.70
CA THR A 47 -8.41 -2.01 -11.76
C THR A 47 -7.80 -0.73 -11.20
N ILE A 48 -6.55 -0.79 -10.74
CA ILE A 48 -5.81 0.40 -10.33
C ILE A 48 -5.35 1.08 -11.62
N GLY A 49 -5.93 2.23 -11.94
CA GLY A 49 -5.49 3.04 -13.07
C GLY A 49 -4.04 3.47 -12.85
N TYR A 50 -3.19 3.30 -13.87
CA TYR A 50 -1.76 3.64 -13.82
C TYR A 50 -1.48 5.07 -13.34
N ASN A 51 -2.40 6.00 -13.64
CA ASN A 51 -2.31 7.42 -13.26
C ASN A 51 -2.57 7.72 -11.77
N VAL A 52 -2.96 6.72 -10.98
CA VAL A 52 -3.27 6.85 -9.54
C VAL A 52 -2.02 6.68 -8.67
N LEU A 53 -0.96 6.08 -9.22
CA LEU A 53 0.32 5.93 -8.52
C LEU A 53 1.12 7.23 -8.64
N GLN A 54 0.99 8.09 -7.64
CA GLN A 54 1.84 9.27 -7.47
C GLN A 54 2.82 9.02 -6.31
N ASN A 55 4.04 9.57 -6.45
CA ASN A 55 5.13 9.43 -5.48
C ASN A 55 5.19 10.65 -4.56
#